data_AF-A0A0B1R9L3-F1
#
_entry.id   AF-A0A0B1R9L3-F1
#
_cell.length_a   1.000
_cell.length_b   1.000
_cell.length_c   1.000
_cell.angle_alpha   90.00
_cell.angle_beta   90.00
_cell.angle_gamma   90.00
#
_symmetry.space_group_name_H-M   'P 1'
#
loop_
_entity.id
_entity.type
_entity.pdbx_description
1 polymer ?
#
loop_
_entity_poly.entity_id
_entity_poly.type
_entity_poly.pdbx_seq_one_letter_code
_entity_poly.pdbx_strand_id
1 'polypeptide(L)'
;MKRALLNYINHRLEQTTSEPMEQLVYISAKLSIIASPVAWGVKRMDSEDMLYLNKKGAERLLTNHGGKNDYLYPLYKNVKMAFD
;
A
#
# COMPACT_ATOMS: atom_id res chain seq x y z
N MET A 1 -1.48 7.67 -16.84
CA MET A 1 -2.15 6.44 -16.36
C MET A 1 -2.80 6.59 -14.98
N LYS A 2 -2.07 6.96 -13.92
CA LYS A 2 -2.63 7.14 -12.55
C LYS A 2 -3.85 8.06 -12.48
N ARG A 3 -3.87 9.17 -13.23
CA ARG A 3 -4.97 10.15 -13.22
C ARG A 3 -6.29 9.61 -13.79
N ALA A 4 -6.24 8.86 -14.88
CA ALA A 4 -7.43 8.25 -15.48
C ALA A 4 -8.05 7.18 -14.55
N LEU A 5 -7.20 6.36 -13.93
CA LEU A 5 -7.63 5.36 -12.95
C LEU A 5 -8.23 6.00 -11.69
N LEU A 6 -7.61 7.08 -11.17
CA LEU A 6 -8.16 7.85 -10.05
C LEU A 6 -9.52 8.47 -10.38
N ASN A 7 -9.68 9.04 -11.58
CA ASN A 7 -10.96 9.60 -12.01
C ASN A 7 -12.05 8.54 -12.09
N TYR A 8 -11.73 7.35 -12.61
CA TYR A 8 -12.65 6.22 -12.65
C TYR A 8 -13.07 5.76 -11.24
N ILE A 9 -12.09 5.61 -10.33
CA ILE A 9 -12.35 5.22 -8.95
C ILE A 9 -13.22 6.26 -8.23
N ASN A 10 -12.93 7.55 -8.41
CA ASN A 10 -13.75 8.62 -7.82
C ASN A 10 -15.18 8.58 -8.34
N HIS A 11 -15.36 8.42 -9.66
CA HIS A 11 -16.69 8.29 -10.25
C HIS A 11 -17.49 7.13 -9.67
N ARG A 12 -16.86 5.97 -9.43
CA ARG A 12 -17.52 4.80 -8.81
C ARG A 12 -17.85 5.03 -7.34
N LEU A 13 -17.02 5.76 -6.61
CA LEU A 13 -17.29 6.11 -5.21
C LEU A 13 -18.38 7.17 -5.03
N GLU A 14 -18.58 8.03 -6.02
CA GLU A 14 -19.64 9.05 -6.03
C GLU A 14 -21.02 8.46 -6.38
N GLN A 15 -21.09 7.25 -6.94
CA GLN A 15 -22.34 6.56 -7.23
C GLN A 15 -22.96 6.00 -5.94
N THR A 16 -24.06 6.60 -5.49
CA THR A 16 -24.80 6.22 -4.27
C THR A 16 -25.55 4.89 -4.38
N THR A 17 -25.58 4.27 -5.56
CA THR A 17 -26.24 2.99 -5.83
C THR A 17 -25.30 1.78 -5.80
N SER A 18 -24.00 1.99 -5.62
CA SER A 18 -23.02 0.89 -5.58
C SER A 18 -23.15 0.07 -4.31
N GLU A 19 -22.98 -1.26 -4.43
CA GLU A 19 -23.01 -2.14 -3.27
C GLU A 19 -21.89 -1.79 -2.28
N PRO A 20 -22.11 -1.89 -0.95
CA PRO A 20 -21.11 -1.53 0.05
C PRO A 20 -19.76 -2.25 -0.11
N MET A 21 -19.80 -3.52 -0.53
CA MET A 21 -18.58 -4.31 -0.79
C MET A 21 -17.81 -3.80 -2.00
N GLU A 22 -18.51 -3.37 -3.04
CA GLU A 22 -17.88 -2.76 -4.22
C GLU A 22 -17.20 -1.44 -3.86
N GLN A 23 -17.86 -0.62 -3.03
CA GLN A 23 -17.27 0.63 -2.54
C GLN A 23 -16.00 0.42 -1.72
N LEU A 24 -15.93 -0.62 -0.87
CA LEU A 24 -14.72 -0.96 -0.10
C LEU A 24 -13.52 -1.31 -1.00
N VAL A 25 -13.77 -2.01 -2.12
CA VAL A 25 -12.73 -2.32 -3.11
C VAL A 25 -12.18 -1.03 -3.72
N TYR A 26 -13.07 -0.11 -4.12
CA TYR A 26 -12.66 1.17 -4.70
C TYR A 26 -11.96 2.10 -3.69
N ILE A 27 -12.37 2.11 -2.42
CA ILE A 27 -11.66 2.84 -1.35
C ILE A 27 -10.24 2.29 -1.20
N SER A 28 -10.10 0.96 -1.13
CA SER A 28 -8.80 0.29 -1.00
C SER A 28 -7.89 0.56 -2.20
N ALA A 29 -8.46 0.54 -3.42
CA ALA A 29 -7.74 0.89 -4.64
C ALA A 29 -7.31 2.36 -4.64
N LYS A 30 -8.18 3.30 -4.23
CA LYS A 30 -7.85 4.72 -4.11
C LYS A 30 -6.70 4.93 -3.14
N LEU A 31 -6.78 4.34 -1.95
CA LEU A 31 -5.74 4.38 -0.93
C LEU A 31 -4.41 3.83 -1.47
N SER A 32 -4.44 2.72 -2.20
CA SER A 32 -3.24 2.14 -2.81
C SER A 32 -2.57 3.05 -3.85
N ILE A 33 -3.33 3.94 -4.49
CA ILE A 33 -2.81 4.89 -5.49
C ILE A 33 -2.29 6.18 -4.84
N ILE A 34 -2.98 6.71 -3.82
CA ILE A 34 -2.66 8.00 -3.21
C ILE A 34 -1.72 7.88 -2.01
N ALA A 35 -1.76 6.77 -1.28
CA ALA A 35 -0.90 6.55 -0.14
C ALA A 35 0.50 6.19 -0.65
N SER A 36 1.45 7.08 -0.43
CA SER A 36 2.86 6.73 -0.56
C SER A 36 3.31 6.05 0.73
N PRO A 37 3.85 4.82 0.68
CA PRO A 37 4.43 4.19 1.85
C PRO A 37 5.50 5.09 2.44
N VAL A 38 5.48 5.27 3.76
CA VAL A 38 6.49 6.06 4.48
C VAL A 38 7.74 5.24 4.79
N ALA A 39 7.60 3.91 4.76
CA ALA A 39 8.67 2.93 4.93
C ALA A 39 8.28 1.62 4.24
N TRP A 40 9.20 0.67 4.26
CA TRP A 40 9.07 -0.67 3.69
C TRP A 40 9.64 -1.69 4.66
N GLY A 41 8.89 -2.76 4.89
CA GLY A 41 9.36 -3.93 5.62
C GLY A 41 9.80 -5.03 4.67
N VAL A 42 10.85 -5.76 5.03
CA VAL A 42 11.19 -7.05 4.44
C VAL A 42 10.88 -8.12 5.47
N LYS A 43 9.86 -8.93 5.20
CA LYS A 43 9.54 -10.11 6.00
C LYS A 43 10.52 -11.21 5.65
N ARG A 44 11.19 -11.75 6.65
CA ARG A 44 12.07 -12.92 6.51
C ARG A 44 11.50 -14.08 7.30
N MET A 45 11.52 -15.28 6.72
CA MET A 45 10.92 -16.44 7.40
C MET A 45 11.78 -16.91 8.59
N ASP A 46 13.09 -16.85 8.44
CA ASP A 46 14.05 -17.40 9.41
C ASP A 46 14.75 -16.29 10.23
N SER A 47 14.32 -15.04 10.12
CA SER A 47 14.90 -13.92 10.88
C SER A 47 13.88 -12.82 11.16
N GLU A 48 14.30 -11.85 11.96
CA GLU A 48 13.51 -10.64 12.20
C GLU A 48 13.27 -9.84 10.91
N ASP A 49 12.16 -9.11 10.94
CA ASP A 49 11.77 -8.18 9.88
C ASP A 49 12.74 -6.99 9.84
N MET A 50 13.13 -6.59 8.63
CA MET A 50 13.99 -5.43 8.44
C MET A 50 13.21 -4.25 7.89
N LEU A 51 13.47 -3.05 8.43
CA LEU A 51 12.78 -1.81 8.05
C LEU A 51 13.67 -0.89 7.21
N TYR A 52 13.08 -0.31 6.18
CA TYR A 52 13.74 0.58 5.23
C TYR A 52 12.91 1.84 4.99
N LEU A 53 13.56 3.00 4.94
CA LEU A 53 12.90 4.26 4.59
C LEU A 53 12.63 4.41 3.08
N ASN A 54 13.24 3.58 2.24
CA ASN A 54 13.05 3.61 0.80
C ASN A 54 12.88 2.21 0.22
N LYS A 55 12.08 2.10 -0.85
CA LYS A 55 11.76 0.83 -1.51
C LYS A 55 13.00 0.15 -2.08
N LYS A 56 13.89 0.92 -2.71
CA LYS A 56 15.06 0.41 -3.44
C LYS A 56 16.05 -0.31 -2.52
N GLY A 57 16.19 0.15 -1.28
CA GLY A 57 17.03 -0.49 -0.26
C GLY A 57 16.46 -1.82 0.17
N ALA A 58 15.14 -1.88 0.40
CA ALA A 58 14.45 -3.11 0.74
C ALA A 58 14.48 -4.14 -0.39
N GLU A 59 14.26 -3.71 -1.64
CA GLU A 59 14.39 -4.56 -2.83
C GLU A 59 15.80 -5.14 -2.98
N ARG A 60 16.83 -4.31 -2.76
CA ARG A 60 18.24 -4.76 -2.83
C ARG A 60 18.54 -5.87 -1.84
N LEU A 61 17.97 -5.82 -0.63
CA LEU A 61 18.12 -6.91 0.35
C LEU A 61 17.55 -8.22 -0.20
N LEU A 62 16.31 -8.20 -0.73
CA LEU A 62 15.67 -9.39 -1.29
C LEU A 62 16.43 -9.93 -2.49
N THR A 63 16.93 -9.06 -3.37
CA THR A 63 17.73 -9.48 -4.53
C THR A 63 19.03 -10.16 -4.13
N ASN A 64 19.72 -9.65 -3.10
CA ASN A 64 21.04 -10.14 -2.72
C ASN A 64 20.99 -11.29 -1.71
N HIS A 65 19.99 -11.31 -0.85
CA HIS A 65 19.94 -12.14 0.36
C HIS A 65 18.55 -12.72 0.67
N GLY A 66 17.58 -12.57 -0.23
CA GLY A 66 16.20 -13.02 -0.02
C GLY A 66 16.03 -14.52 -0.19
N GLY A 67 15.29 -15.14 0.73
CA GLY A 67 14.78 -16.50 0.59
C GLY A 67 13.53 -16.56 -0.31
N LYS A 68 13.16 -17.77 -0.75
CA LYS A 68 11.99 -18.02 -1.61
C LYS A 68 10.67 -17.49 -1.04
N ASN A 69 10.58 -17.45 0.29
CA ASN A 69 9.38 -17.05 1.02
C ASN A 69 9.49 -15.65 1.64
N ASP A 70 10.61 -14.96 1.43
CA ASP A 70 10.79 -13.60 1.92
C ASP A 70 10.03 -12.64 1.02
N TYR A 71 9.40 -11.62 1.59
CA TYR A 71 8.58 -10.68 0.82
C TYR A 71 8.67 -9.26 1.34
N LEU A 72 8.38 -8.33 0.44
CA LEU A 72 8.33 -6.91 0.69
C LEU A 72 6.90 -6.50 1.04
N TYR A 73 6.72 -5.69 2.09
CA TYR A 73 5.43 -5.07 2.40
C TYR A 73 5.58 -3.57 2.65
N PRO A 74 4.64 -2.74 2.14
CA PRO A 74 4.65 -1.30 2.39
C PRO A 74 4.19 -0.99 3.83
N LEU A 75 4.81 0.01 4.45
CA LEU A 75 4.38 0.57 5.73
C LEU A 75 3.81 1.96 5.51
N TYR A 76 2.58 2.16 5.98
CA TYR A 76 1.86 3.42 5.90
C TYR A 76 1.80 4.08 7.28
N LYS A 77 1.92 5.41 7.32
CA LYS A 77 1.74 6.16 8.56
C LYS A 77 0.25 6.34 8.82
N ASN A 78 -0.22 5.91 9.99
CA ASN A 78 -1.54 6.31 10.46
C ASN A 78 -1.49 7.81 10.78
N VAL A 79 -2.19 8.62 9.99
CA VAL A 79 -2.45 10.02 10.35
C VAL A 79 -3.61 9.99 11.34
N LYS A 80 -3.34 10.33 12.60
CA LYS A 80 -4.41 10.54 13.58
C LYS A 80 -5.20 11.75 13.10
N MET A 81 -6.41 11.54 12.59
CA MET A 81 -7.33 12.65 12.32
C MET A 81 -7.76 13.17 13.69
N ALA A 82 -7.28 14.36 14.05
CA ALA A 82 -7.88 15.14 15.12
C ALA A 82 -9.23 15.63 14.57
N PHE A 83 -10.32 15.14 15.13
CA PHE A 83 -11.62 15.75 14.93
C PHE A 83 -11.76 16.78 16.05
N ASP A 84 -11.63 18.05 15.69
CA ASP A 84 -11.99 19.19 16.54
C ASP A 84 -13.51 19.41 16.50
#